data_AF-A0AAJ0GI26-F1
#
_entry.id   AF-A0AAJ0GI26-F1
#
_cell.length_a   1.000
_cell.length_b   1.000
_cell.length_c   1.000
_cell.angle_alpha   90.00
_cell.angle_beta   90.00
_cell.angle_gamma   90.00
#
_symmetry.space_group_name_H-M   'P 1'
#
loop_
_entity.id
_entity.type
_entity.pdbx_description
1 polymer ?
#
loop_
_entity_poly.entity_id
_entity_poly.type
_entity_poly.pdbx_seq_one_letter_code
_entity_poly.pdbx_strand_id
1 'polypeptide(L)'
;MAVAADGEHTGKTNRSSCGVGINPLISIFAHLIRSRSSRPREIHILYGTKADAEMDPHRILFLTRLMDLVAIEADPNVTLKLFLTGTGEEGRIEHGRMPNSTFANRMDKTVLVKAIDGYEDYAKDGAGRSTTLCYVCGHPAMTDEFVDFLSSQQGMNPERVLCEKWW
;
A
#
# COMPACT_ATOMS: atom_id res chain seq x y z
N MET A 1 6.15 8.01 4.67
CA MET A 1 5.51 6.82 5.29
C MET A 1 5.04 5.92 4.17
N ALA A 2 5.49 4.67 4.13
CA ALA A 2 5.05 3.69 3.13
C ALA A 2 4.10 2.69 3.79
N VAL A 3 2.93 2.47 3.20
CA VAL A 3 1.98 1.46 3.67
C VAL A 3 1.73 0.43 2.59
N ALA A 4 1.95 -0.84 2.90
CA ALA A 4 1.68 -1.95 2.00
C ALA A 4 0.57 -2.84 2.55
N ALA A 5 -0.45 -3.08 1.73
CA ALA A 5 -1.52 -4.04 2.01
C ALA A 5 -1.63 -5.08 0.90
N ASP A 6 -1.72 -6.38 1.23
CA ASP A 6 -2.02 -7.46 0.27
C ASP A 6 -3.13 -8.35 0.80
N GLY A 7 -4.15 -8.57 -0.03
CA GLY A 7 -5.30 -9.42 0.28
C GLY A 7 -5.35 -10.64 -0.63
N GLU A 8 -4.78 -11.77 -0.22
CA GLU A 8 -5.09 -13.05 -0.86
C GLU A 8 -5.05 -14.26 0.09
N HIS A 9 -6.04 -15.16 -0.11
CA HIS A 9 -5.99 -16.58 0.27
C HIS A 9 -6.50 -17.42 -0.92
N THR A 10 -5.71 -18.39 -1.35
CA THR A 10 -6.07 -19.37 -2.38
C THR A 10 -6.69 -20.61 -1.73
N GLY A 11 -8.01 -20.80 -1.84
CA GLY A 11 -8.64 -22.04 -1.38
C GLY A 11 -10.15 -22.05 -1.61
N LYS A 12 -10.62 -22.94 -2.48
CA LYS A 12 -12.04 -23.26 -2.66
C LYS A 12 -12.57 -23.93 -1.40
N THR A 13 -13.01 -23.19 -0.39
CA THR A 13 -14.12 -23.52 0.54
C THR A 13 -14.16 -22.53 1.72
N ASN A 14 -15.33 -21.93 1.91
CA ASN A 14 -15.87 -21.38 3.17
C ASN A 14 -15.14 -20.23 3.92
N ARG A 15 -15.93 -19.16 4.10
CA ARG A 15 -15.81 -18.02 5.03
C ARG A 15 -14.69 -17.00 4.75
N SER A 16 -15.14 -15.92 4.12
CA SER A 16 -14.50 -14.64 3.87
C SER A 16 -14.08 -13.91 5.16
N SER A 17 -12.79 -14.02 5.47
CA SER A 17 -12.03 -13.03 6.26
C SER A 17 -11.03 -12.26 5.37
N CYS A 18 -11.28 -12.19 4.05
CA CYS A 18 -10.46 -11.44 3.11
C CYS A 18 -10.73 -9.94 3.27
N GLY A 19 -9.81 -9.23 3.93
CA GLY A 19 -9.83 -7.76 4.00
C GLY A 19 -9.63 -7.12 5.38
N VAL A 20 -9.27 -7.88 6.41
CA VAL A 20 -9.11 -7.31 7.76
C VAL A 20 -7.88 -6.38 7.90
N GLY A 21 -6.81 -6.62 7.14
CA GLY A 21 -5.58 -5.83 7.20
C GLY A 21 -5.70 -4.37 6.72
N ILE A 22 -6.68 -4.07 5.87
CA ILE A 22 -6.89 -2.69 5.40
C ILE A 22 -7.60 -1.82 6.44
N ASN A 23 -8.26 -2.38 7.45
CA ASN A 23 -8.98 -1.58 8.45
C ASN A 23 -8.05 -0.73 9.33
N PRO A 24 -6.92 -1.26 9.86
CA PRO A 24 -5.86 -0.46 10.46
C PRO A 24 -5.32 0.61 9.51
N LEU A 25 -5.01 0.24 8.26
CA LEU A 25 -4.49 1.17 7.24
C LEU A 25 -5.42 2.36 7.03
N ILE A 26 -6.72 2.09 6.83
CA ILE A 26 -7.73 3.13 6.63
C ILE A 26 -7.85 4.04 7.85
N SER A 27 -7.78 3.46 9.05
CA SER A 27 -7.89 4.21 10.29
C SER A 27 -6.68 5.12 10.51
N ILE A 28 -5.47 4.60 10.30
CA ILE A 28 -4.22 5.36 10.34
C ILE A 28 -4.26 6.48 9.31
N PHE A 29 -4.59 6.15 8.05
CA PHE A 29 -4.59 7.15 6.98
C PHE A 29 -5.63 8.25 7.23
N ALA A 30 -6.86 7.89 7.59
CA ALA A 30 -7.88 8.88 7.93
C ALA A 30 -7.47 9.77 9.11
N HIS A 31 -6.78 9.22 10.12
CA HIS A 31 -6.27 10.01 11.24
C HIS A 31 -5.16 10.98 10.80
N LEU A 32 -4.25 10.55 9.92
CA LEU A 32 -3.18 11.39 9.39
C LEU A 32 -3.71 12.54 8.52
N ILE A 33 -4.70 12.26 7.66
CA ILE A 33 -5.37 13.31 6.86
C ILE A 33 -6.06 14.33 7.76
N ARG A 34 -6.67 13.90 8.87
CA ARG A 34 -7.29 14.82 9.86
C ARG A 34 -6.27 15.60 10.68
N SER A 35 -5.09 15.02 10.93
CA SER A 35 -4.05 15.58 11.81
C SER A 35 -2.92 16.20 10.99
N ARG A 36 -3.25 17.10 10.05
CA ARG A 36 -2.30 17.67 9.07
C ARG A 36 -1.04 18.28 9.69
N SER A 37 -1.13 18.87 10.89
CA SER A 37 0.00 19.50 11.59
C SER A 37 1.04 18.51 12.12
N SER A 38 0.69 17.23 12.26
CA SER A 38 1.55 16.19 12.84
C SER A 38 1.76 14.99 11.92
N ARG A 39 1.28 15.05 10.67
CA ARG A 39 1.46 13.97 9.70
C ARG A 39 2.85 14.03 9.05
N PRO A 40 3.37 12.89 8.56
CA PRO A 40 4.56 12.88 7.71
C PRO A 40 4.36 13.78 6.47
N ARG A 41 5.45 14.40 6.01
CA ARG A 41 5.46 15.20 4.78
C ARG A 41 4.97 14.40 3.58
N GLU A 42 5.40 13.15 3.51
CA GLU A 42 5.14 12.25 2.39
C GLU A 42 4.50 10.94 2.84
N ILE A 43 3.49 10.50 2.10
CA ILE A 43 2.71 9.29 2.36
C ILE A 43 2.51 8.53 1.04
N HIS A 44 2.97 7.28 0.98
CA HIS A 44 2.72 6.37 -0.12
C HIS A 44 1.88 5.20 0.36
N ILE A 45 0.74 4.99 -0.29
CA ILE A 45 -0.15 3.87 -0.06
C ILE A 45 0.00 2.92 -1.25
N LEU A 46 0.43 1.70 -0.96
CA LEU A 46 0.55 0.61 -1.89
C LEU A 46 -0.52 -0.41 -1.53
N TYR A 47 -1.52 -0.56 -2.39
CA TYR A 47 -2.65 -1.44 -2.11
C TYR A 47 -2.74 -2.55 -3.16
N GLY A 48 -2.52 -3.79 -2.72
CA GLY A 48 -2.65 -5.00 -3.50
C GLY A 48 -3.95 -5.74 -3.20
N THR A 49 -4.67 -6.13 -4.25
CA THR A 49 -5.91 -6.89 -4.11
C THR A 49 -6.27 -7.64 -5.39
N LYS A 50 -7.17 -8.61 -5.29
CA LYS A 50 -7.73 -9.31 -6.45
C LYS A 50 -8.94 -8.54 -6.98
N ALA A 51 -9.00 -8.34 -8.29
CA ALA A 51 -10.16 -7.80 -8.96
C ALA A 51 -10.77 -8.84 -9.92
N ASP A 52 -12.06 -8.67 -10.22
CA ASP A 52 -12.70 -9.33 -11.34
C ASP A 52 -12.42 -8.54 -12.64
N ALA A 53 -12.80 -9.12 -13.78
CA ALA A 53 -12.65 -8.47 -15.09
C ALA A 53 -13.50 -7.19 -15.22
N GLU A 54 -14.53 -7.01 -14.39
CA GLU A 54 -15.37 -5.81 -14.40
C GLU A 54 -14.70 -4.61 -13.75
N MET A 55 -13.68 -4.84 -12.91
CA MET A 55 -12.87 -3.80 -12.28
C MET A 55 -13.74 -2.69 -11.67
N ASP A 56 -14.72 -3.08 -10.86
CA ASP A 56 -15.60 -2.15 -10.16
C ASP A 56 -14.96 -1.71 -8.83
N PRO A 57 -14.61 -0.42 -8.66
CA PRO A 57 -14.00 0.07 -7.43
C PRO A 57 -14.86 -0.13 -6.18
N HIS A 58 -16.19 -0.19 -6.33
CA HIS A 58 -17.11 -0.40 -5.21
C HIS A 58 -17.08 -1.84 -4.68
N ARG A 59 -16.61 -2.80 -5.50
CA ARG A 59 -16.42 -4.19 -5.09
C ARG A 59 -15.09 -4.41 -4.39
N ILE A 60 -14.13 -3.50 -4.57
CA ILE A 60 -12.83 -3.55 -3.91
C ILE A 60 -12.96 -2.89 -2.54
N LEU A 61 -12.70 -3.67 -1.49
CA LEU A 61 -12.90 -3.25 -0.12
C LEU A 61 -12.10 -1.98 0.22
N PHE A 62 -12.80 -0.94 0.68
CA PHE A 62 -12.27 0.38 1.03
C PHE A 62 -11.54 1.16 -0.07
N LEU A 63 -11.51 0.70 -1.32
CA LEU A 63 -10.81 1.42 -2.40
C LEU A 63 -11.39 2.81 -2.62
N THR A 64 -12.72 2.92 -2.73
CA THR A 64 -13.40 4.21 -2.90
C THR A 64 -13.08 5.16 -1.75
N ARG A 65 -13.03 4.66 -0.51
CA ARG A 65 -12.65 5.45 0.66
C ARG A 65 -11.20 5.92 0.61
N LEU A 66 -10.26 5.10 0.13
CA LEU A 66 -8.87 5.54 -0.09
C LEU A 66 -8.79 6.63 -1.14
N MET A 67 -9.50 6.46 -2.25
CA MET A 67 -9.58 7.46 -3.33
C MET A 67 -10.13 8.79 -2.81
N ASP A 68 -11.22 8.75 -2.05
CA ASP A 68 -11.82 9.94 -1.44
C ASP A 68 -10.84 10.63 -0.50
N LEU A 69 -10.14 9.89 0.37
CA LEU A 69 -9.18 10.47 1.31
C LEU A 69 -7.99 11.14 0.59
N VAL A 70 -7.48 10.53 -0.48
CA VAL A 70 -6.41 11.12 -1.29
C VAL A 70 -6.92 12.37 -2.03
N ALA A 71 -8.14 12.32 -2.58
CA ALA A 71 -8.75 13.45 -3.27
C ALA A 71 -9.04 14.64 -2.34
N ILE A 72 -9.52 14.37 -1.12
CA ILE A 72 -9.76 15.39 -0.08
C ILE A 72 -8.45 16.06 0.34
N GLU A 73 -7.36 15.30 0.42
CA GLU A 73 -6.07 15.87 0.77
C GLU A 73 -5.52 16.78 -0.33
N ALA A 74 -5.68 16.36 -1.60
CA ALA A 74 -5.21 17.09 -2.79
C ALA A 74 -3.71 17.50 -2.71
N ASP A 75 -2.90 16.74 -1.97
CA ASP A 75 -1.46 16.94 -1.82
C ASP A 75 -0.71 15.95 -2.73
N PRO A 76 0.17 16.43 -3.65
CA PRO A 76 0.98 15.55 -4.48
C PRO A 76 1.91 14.61 -3.69
N ASN A 77 2.23 14.93 -2.44
CA ASN A 77 3.04 14.08 -1.56
C ASN A 77 2.25 12.91 -0.93
N VAL A 78 0.95 12.80 -1.21
CA VAL A 78 0.09 11.72 -0.76
C VAL A 78 -0.39 10.91 -1.96
N THR A 79 0.08 9.66 -2.06
CA THR A 79 -0.16 8.84 -3.26
C THR A 79 -0.76 7.49 -2.96
N LEU A 80 -1.56 7.00 -3.91
CA LEU A 80 -2.19 5.69 -3.90
C LEU A 80 -1.82 4.95 -5.19
N LYS A 81 -1.11 3.82 -5.04
CA LYS A 81 -0.82 2.86 -6.10
C LYS A 81 -1.62 1.59 -5.85
N LEU A 82 -2.38 1.17 -6.86
CA LEU A 82 -3.25 0.00 -6.82
C LEU A 82 -2.63 -1.12 -7.66
N PHE A 83 -2.51 -2.30 -7.08
CA PHE A 83 -1.98 -3.51 -7.71
C PHE A 83 -3.09 -4.56 -7.75
N LEU A 84 -3.51 -4.94 -8.95
CA LEU A 84 -4.61 -5.84 -9.19
C LEU A 84 -4.11 -7.17 -9.75
N THR A 85 -4.58 -8.26 -9.16
CA THR A 85 -4.41 -9.61 -9.69
C THR A 85 -5.75 -10.15 -10.19
N GLY A 86 -5.73 -11.13 -11.10
CA GLY A 86 -6.94 -11.80 -11.57
C GLY A 86 -7.76 -11.02 -12.62
N THR A 87 -7.26 -9.90 -13.12
CA THR A 87 -7.90 -9.09 -14.17
C THR A 87 -7.82 -9.74 -15.55
N GLY A 88 -6.84 -10.61 -15.79
CA GLY A 88 -6.54 -11.17 -17.11
C GLY A 88 -5.75 -10.23 -18.02
N GLU A 89 -5.40 -9.04 -17.52
CA GLU A 89 -4.54 -8.06 -18.18
C GLU A 89 -3.14 -8.05 -17.54
N GLU A 90 -2.16 -7.45 -18.21
CA GLU A 90 -0.81 -7.21 -17.68
C GLU A 90 -0.39 -5.75 -17.86
N GLY A 91 0.34 -5.21 -16.89
CA GLY A 91 0.91 -3.85 -16.98
C GLY A 91 0.01 -2.75 -16.41
N ARG A 92 0.15 -1.51 -16.90
CA ARG A 92 -0.57 -0.35 -16.37
C ARG A 92 -2.01 -0.34 -16.89
N ILE A 93 -2.98 -0.21 -15.99
CA ILE A 93 -4.40 -0.14 -16.34
C ILE A 93 -4.86 1.32 -16.30
N GLU A 94 -5.37 1.81 -17.42
CA GLU A 94 -6.03 3.11 -17.52
C GLU A 94 -7.55 2.90 -17.55
N HIS A 95 -8.16 2.94 -16.37
CA HIS A 95 -9.60 2.79 -16.21
C HIS A 95 -10.15 4.00 -15.49
N GLY A 96 -11.06 4.76 -16.11
CA GLY A 96 -11.51 6.08 -15.62
C GLY A 96 -12.19 6.10 -14.25
N ARG A 97 -12.48 4.91 -13.67
CA ARG A 97 -13.02 4.75 -12.32
C ARG A 97 -11.97 4.30 -11.29
N MET A 98 -10.77 3.95 -11.72
CA MET A 98 -9.67 3.51 -10.85
C MET A 98 -8.67 4.65 -10.59
N PRO A 99 -7.81 4.54 -9.55
CA PRO A 99 -6.69 5.46 -9.39
C PRO A 99 -5.81 5.50 -10.65
N ASN A 100 -5.28 6.68 -10.98
CA ASN A 100 -4.36 6.85 -12.12
C ASN A 100 -3.08 6.00 -12.03
N SER A 101 -2.75 5.44 -10.87
CA SER A 101 -1.61 4.53 -10.67
C SER A 101 -2.08 3.10 -10.39
N THR A 102 -2.81 2.52 -11.34
CA THR A 102 -3.30 1.13 -11.26
C THR A 102 -2.48 0.21 -12.15
N PHE A 103 -2.12 -0.97 -11.64
CA PHE A 103 -1.28 -1.94 -12.32
C PHE A 103 -1.86 -3.36 -12.19
N ALA A 104 -1.87 -4.12 -13.28
CA ALA A 104 -2.34 -5.49 -13.41
C ALA A 104 -1.24 -6.50 -13.06
N ASN A 105 -0.62 -6.36 -11.89
CA ASN A 105 0.42 -7.27 -11.43
C ASN A 105 0.48 -7.32 -9.91
N ARG A 106 1.15 -8.33 -9.36
CA ARG A 106 1.52 -8.33 -7.94
C ARG A 106 2.51 -7.21 -7.67
N MET A 107 2.42 -6.65 -6.48
CA MET A 107 3.39 -5.68 -5.99
C MET A 107 4.78 -6.34 -5.90
N ASP A 108 5.77 -5.70 -6.51
CA ASP A 108 7.16 -6.16 -6.48
C ASP A 108 8.00 -5.37 -5.47
N LYS A 109 9.20 -5.89 -5.20
CA LYS A 109 10.19 -5.25 -4.31
C LYS A 109 10.69 -3.89 -4.81
N THR A 110 10.66 -3.64 -6.12
CA THR A 110 11.07 -2.35 -6.68
C THR A 110 10.09 -1.24 -6.35
N VAL A 111 8.79 -1.57 -6.26
CA VAL A 111 7.75 -0.64 -5.80
C VAL A 111 7.97 -0.28 -4.33
N LEU A 112 8.30 -1.26 -3.50
CA LEU A 112 8.62 -1.05 -2.08
C LEU A 112 9.83 -0.12 -1.91
N VAL A 113 10.92 -0.37 -2.65
CA VAL A 113 12.12 0.48 -2.64
C VAL A 113 11.79 1.91 -3.05
N LYS A 114 11.05 2.10 -4.15
CA LYS A 114 10.61 3.43 -4.59
C LYS A 114 9.75 4.15 -3.55
N ALA A 115 8.95 3.42 -2.77
CA ALA A 115 8.12 4.02 -1.73
C ALA A 115 8.89 4.43 -0.47
N ILE A 116 10.01 3.75 -0.16
CA ILE A 116 10.87 4.15 0.97
C ILE A 116 11.89 5.23 0.60
N ASP A 117 12.20 5.36 -0.70
CA ASP A 117 13.06 6.41 -1.24
C ASP A 117 12.35 7.78 -1.34
N GLY A 118 11.03 7.78 -1.49
CA GLY A 118 10.24 9.02 -1.58
C GLY A 118 10.39 9.76 -2.91
N TYR A 119 9.87 10.99 -2.96
CA TYR A 119 9.89 11.88 -4.13
C TYR A 119 11.18 12.69 -4.26
N GLU A 120 11.94 12.87 -3.19
CA GLU A 120 13.13 13.69 -3.20
C GLU A 120 14.43 12.87 -3.25
N ASP A 121 15.44 13.44 -3.93
CA ASP A 121 16.83 12.96 -4.01
C ASP A 121 17.54 12.79 -2.63
N TYR A 122 16.85 13.04 -1.50
CA TYR A 122 17.31 12.80 -0.12
C TYR A 122 17.65 11.33 0.17
N ALA A 123 17.20 10.41 -0.69
CA ALA A 123 17.50 8.99 -0.59
C ALA A 123 18.63 8.53 -1.53
N LYS A 124 19.41 9.43 -2.14
CA LYS A 124 20.73 9.02 -2.66
C LYS A 124 21.52 8.38 -1.51
N ASP A 125 21.85 7.11 -1.68
CA ASP A 125 22.55 6.26 -0.71
C ASP A 125 21.79 5.92 0.58
N GLY A 126 20.46 6.12 0.63
CA GLY A 126 19.60 5.68 1.73
C GLY A 126 19.56 6.60 2.96
N ALA A 127 20.12 7.82 2.90
CA ALA A 127 20.19 8.75 4.03
C ALA A 127 18.81 9.12 4.63
N GLY A 128 17.78 9.29 3.79
CA GLY A 128 16.41 9.59 4.24
C GLY A 128 15.65 8.42 4.87
N ARG A 129 16.03 7.18 4.54
CA ARG A 129 15.29 5.96 4.93
C ARG A 129 15.24 5.73 6.44
N SER A 130 16.23 6.23 7.18
CA SER A 130 16.31 6.08 8.64
C SER A 130 15.15 6.75 9.38
N THR A 131 14.48 7.72 8.73
CA THR A 131 13.32 8.43 9.25
C THR A 131 11.99 7.91 8.68
N THR A 132 12.05 7.08 7.64
CA THR A 132 10.88 6.47 7.00
C THR A 132 10.21 5.48 7.95
N LEU A 133 8.89 5.59 8.07
CA LEU A 133 8.05 4.59 8.73
C LEU A 133 7.39 3.72 7.66
N CYS A 134 7.57 2.41 7.77
CA CYS A 134 6.88 1.41 6.97
C CYS A 134 5.84 0.70 7.83
N TYR A 135 4.62 0.60 7.33
CA TYR A 135 3.57 -0.21 7.96
C TYR A 135 3.08 -1.24 6.96
N VAL A 136 3.18 -2.52 7.31
CA VAL A 136 2.82 -3.64 6.44
C VAL A 136 1.68 -4.43 7.07
N CYS A 137 0.65 -4.71 6.28
CA CYS A 137 -0.50 -5.48 6.75
C CYS A 137 -0.98 -6.42 5.63
N GLY A 138 -1.44 -7.61 5.96
CA GLY A 138 -1.97 -8.53 4.94
C GLY A 138 -1.72 -9.98 5.28
N HIS A 139 -1.67 -10.82 4.25
CA HIS A 139 -1.40 -12.25 4.41
C HIS A 139 -0.05 -12.49 5.11
N PRO A 140 0.06 -13.46 6.04
CA PRO A 140 1.29 -13.71 6.80
C PRO A 140 2.53 -13.88 5.93
N ALA A 141 2.46 -14.73 4.91
CA ALA A 141 3.61 -14.98 4.02
C ALA A 141 4.11 -13.72 3.29
N MET A 142 3.20 -12.87 2.82
CA MET A 142 3.57 -11.60 2.17
C MET A 142 4.15 -10.63 3.20
N THR A 143 3.50 -10.53 4.38
CA THR A 143 3.92 -9.61 5.44
C THR A 143 5.32 -9.97 5.94
N ASP A 144 5.60 -11.25 6.15
CA ASP A 144 6.93 -11.74 6.55
C ASP A 144 7.98 -11.38 5.49
N GLU A 145 7.71 -11.69 4.21
CA GLU A 145 8.63 -11.36 3.12
C GLU A 145 8.89 -9.85 3.03
N PHE A 146 7.85 -9.02 3.12
CA PHE A 146 7.98 -7.58 2.95
C PHE A 146 8.65 -6.93 4.16
N VAL A 147 8.37 -7.39 5.38
CA VAL A 147 9.03 -6.91 6.60
C VAL A 147 10.51 -7.27 6.57
N ASP A 148 10.86 -8.50 6.22
CA ASP A 148 12.26 -8.94 6.12
C ASP A 148 13.00 -8.16 5.03
N PHE A 149 12.37 -7.97 3.88
CA PHE A 149 12.94 -7.20 2.78
C PHE A 149 13.14 -5.73 3.14
N LEU A 150 12.13 -5.06 3.71
CA LEU A 150 12.20 -3.64 4.09
C LEU A 150 13.23 -3.41 5.20
N SER A 151 13.27 -4.29 6.21
CA SER A 151 14.19 -4.18 7.35
C SER A 151 15.65 -4.37 6.95
N SER A 152 15.92 -5.06 5.84
CA SER A 152 17.27 -5.28 5.32
C SER A 152 17.74 -4.21 4.33
N GLN A 153 16.91 -3.21 3.99
CA GLN A 153 17.32 -2.14 3.09
C GLN A 153 18.36 -1.23 3.74
N GLN A 154 19.42 -0.89 2.99
CA GLN A 154 20.44 0.05 3.44
C GLN A 154 19.81 1.37 3.86
N GLY A 155 20.17 1.87 5.04
CA GLY A 155 19.68 3.11 5.62
C GLY A 155 18.33 2.98 6.35
N MET A 156 17.62 1.86 6.24
CA MET A 156 16.37 1.63 6.96
C MET A 156 16.63 1.30 8.43
N ASN A 157 15.82 1.85 9.34
CA ASN A 157 15.79 1.40 10.73
C ASN A 157 14.74 0.27 10.87
N PRO A 158 15.13 -0.96 11.25
CA PRO A 158 14.18 -2.07 11.44
C PRO A 158 13.06 -1.77 12.43
N GLU A 159 13.30 -0.97 13.47
CA GLU A 159 12.27 -0.57 14.45
C GLU A 159 11.16 0.30 13.83
N ARG A 160 11.40 0.85 12.64
CA ARG A 160 10.43 1.62 11.87
C ARG A 160 9.73 0.79 10.78
N VAL A 161 9.96 -0.52 10.74
CA VAL A 161 9.20 -1.46 9.92
C VAL A 161 8.19 -2.16 10.82
N LEU A 162 7.00 -1.58 10.88
CA LEU A 162 5.90 -2.11 11.67
C LEU A 162 5.07 -3.06 10.82
N CYS A 163 4.53 -4.10 11.44
CA CYS A 163 3.60 -4.99 10.77
C CYS A 163 2.42 -5.39 11.64
N GLU A 164 1.31 -5.67 10.97
CA GLU A 164 0.14 -6.29 11.57
C GLU A 164 -0.17 -7.59 10.82
N LYS A 165 0.10 -8.71 11.49
CA LYS A 165 -0.16 -10.06 10.98
C LYS A 165 -1.54 -10.50 11.42
N TRP A 166 -2.33 -11.00 10.48
CA TRP A 166 -3.64 -11.61 10.77
C TRP A 166 -3.49 -13.13 10.71
N TRP A 167 -4.00 -13.82 11.74
CA TRP A 167 -3.85 -15.26 11.96
C TRP A 167 -4.75 -16.13 11.08
#